data_AF-X0SM02-F1
#
_entry.id   AF-X0SM02-F1
#
_cell.length_a   1.000
_cell.length_b   1.000
_cell.length_c   1.000
_cell.angle_alpha   90.00
_cell.angle_beta   90.00
_cell.angle_gamma   90.00
#
_symmetry.space_group_name_H-M   'P 1'
#
loop_
_entity.id
_entity.type
_entity.pdbx_description
1 polymer ?
#
loop_
_entity_poly.entity_id
_entity_poly.type
_entity_poly.pdbx_seq_one_letter_code
_entity_poly.pdbx_strand_id
1 'polypeptide(L)' 'MAEKKIKWTDQQKRAIKARGSDVLVTASAGTGKTAVLSGRCVNIISDKSDVRNILVLTFTEAAAEQMRSRI' A
#
# COMPACT_ATOMS: atom_id res chain seq x y z
N MET A 1 -3.43 -23.80 -2.91
CA MET A 1 -4.51 -22.90 -2.45
C MET A 1 -4.59 -21.76 -3.46
N ALA A 2 -5.74 -21.52 -4.09
CA ALA A 2 -5.85 -20.46 -5.08
C ALA A 2 -5.74 -19.10 -4.38
N GLU A 3 -4.67 -18.34 -4.64
CA GLU A 3 -4.56 -16.96 -4.17
C GLU A 3 -5.72 -16.14 -4.74
N LYS A 4 -6.57 -15.61 -3.85
CA LYS A 4 -7.66 -14.74 -4.23
C LYS A 4 -7.07 -13.41 -4.69
N LYS A 5 -6.89 -13.25 -6.00
CA LYS A 5 -6.34 -12.04 -6.62
C LYS A 5 -7.20 -10.83 -6.22
N ILE A 6 -6.63 -9.91 -5.45
CA ILE A 6 -7.34 -8.70 -4.99
C ILE A 6 -7.72 -7.87 -6.22
N LYS A 7 -9.02 -7.59 -6.36
CA LYS A 7 -9.54 -6.73 -7.42
C LYS A 7 -9.59 -5.28 -6.92
N TRP A 8 -8.57 -4.51 -7.25
CA TRP A 8 -8.52 -3.07 -6.96
C TRP A 8 -9.54 -2.29 -7.81
N THR A 9 -10.14 -1.24 -7.23
CA THR A 9 -10.86 -0.22 -8.03
C THR A 9 -9.88 0.61 -8.84
N ASP A 10 -10.36 1.35 -9.84
CA ASP A 10 -9.47 2.16 -10.67
C ASP A 10 -8.83 3.31 -9.87
N GLN A 11 -9.54 3.87 -8.90
CA GLN A 11 -8.97 4.85 -7.97
C GLN A 11 -7.83 4.25 -7.13
N GLN A 12 -8.02 3.04 -6.59
CA GLN A 12 -6.99 2.33 -5.82
C GLN A 12 -5.79 1.97 -6.70
N LYS A 13 -6.01 1.50 -7.94
CA LYS A 13 -4.93 1.22 -8.90
C LYS A 13 -4.12 2.48 -9.20
N ARG A 14 -4.77 3.63 -9.40
CA ARG A 14 -4.07 4.92 -9.62
C ARG A 14 -3.20 5.28 -8.43
N ALA A 15 -3.74 5.17 -7.21
CA ALA A 15 -2.98 5.43 -5.99
C ALA A 15 -1.81 4.45 -5.79
N ILE A 16 -1.95 3.18 -6.17
CA ILE A 16 -0.86 2.18 -6.07
C ILE A 16 0.25 2.46 -7.10
N LYS A 17 -0.13 2.75 -8.34
CA LYS A 17 0.80 2.87 -9.48
C LYS A 17 1.47 4.24 -9.64
N ALA A 18 0.95 5.29 -9.01
CA ALA A 18 1.52 6.63 -9.16
C ALA A 18 3.01 6.68 -8.75
N ARG A 19 3.85 7.35 -9.54
CA ARG A 19 5.31 7.52 -9.35
C ARG A 19 5.71 8.97 -9.62
N GLY A 20 6.89 9.37 -9.16
CA GLY A 20 7.49 10.67 -9.46
C GLY A 20 6.69 11.89 -8.98
N SER A 21 5.79 11.69 -8.02
CA SER A 21 4.89 12.73 -7.49
C SER A 21 4.43 12.37 -6.08
N ASP A 22 4.10 13.40 -5.31
CA ASP A 22 3.43 13.26 -4.02
C ASP A 22 1.95 12.91 -4.23
N VAL A 23 1.45 11.96 -3.44
CA VAL A 23 0.09 11.43 -3.58
C VAL A 23 -0.65 11.54 -2.26
N LEU A 24 -1.75 12.30 -2.25
CA LEU A 24 -2.70 12.34 -1.15
C LEU A 24 -3.92 11.47 -1.47
N VAL A 25 -4.23 10.52 -0.57
CA VAL A 25 -5.43 9.67 -0.68
C VAL A 25 -6.38 9.97 0.46
N THR A 26 -7.54 10.53 0.13
CA THR A 26 -8.64 10.78 1.08
C THR A 26 -9.70 9.70 0.92
N ALA A 27 -10.09 9.03 2.02
CA ALA A 27 -11.17 8.06 1.98
C ALA A 27 -11.80 7.82 3.36
N SER A 28 -13.09 7.46 3.38
CA SER A 28 -13.83 7.10 4.60
C SER A 28 -13.26 5.85 5.28
N ALA A 29 -13.66 5.59 6.53
CA ALA A 29 -13.32 4.34 7.23
C ALA A 29 -13.79 3.10 6.42
N GLY A 30 -13.09 1.97 6.54
CA GLY A 30 -13.47 0.72 5.87
C GLY A 30 -13.26 0.64 4.36
N THR A 31 -12.78 1.71 3.70
CA THR A 31 -12.60 1.77 2.24
C THR A 31 -11.28 1.18 1.72
N GLY A 32 -10.48 0.58 2.61
CA GLY A 32 -9.24 -0.11 2.24
C GLY A 32 -7.99 0.77 2.15
N LYS A 33 -7.94 1.94 2.80
CA LYS A 33 -6.74 2.82 2.84
C LYS A 33 -5.45 2.07 3.14
N THR A 34 -5.45 1.24 4.19
CA THR A 34 -4.29 0.43 4.59
C THR A 34 -3.90 -0.59 3.52
N ALA A 35 -4.88 -1.20 2.84
CA ALA A 35 -4.62 -2.14 1.76
C ALA A 35 -4.03 -1.45 0.52
N VAL A 36 -4.47 -0.24 0.21
CA VAL A 36 -3.88 0.59 -0.85
C VAL A 36 -2.45 0.97 -0.51
N LEU A 37 -2.19 1.37 0.74
CA LEU A 37 -0.84 1.72 1.19
C LEU A 37 0.11 0.52 1.12
N SER A 38 -0.28 -0.65 1.63
CA SER A 38 0.56 -1.86 1.56
C SER A 38 0.76 -2.32 0.11
N GLY A 39 -0.30 -2.30 -0.71
CA GLY A 39 -0.21 -2.60 -2.13
C GLY A 39 0.72 -1.64 -2.89
N ARG A 40 0.76 -0.36 -2.50
CA ARG A 40 1.69 0.63 -3.06
C ARG A 40 3.13 0.29 -2.69
N CYS A 41 3.42 -0.05 -1.44
CA CYS A 41 4.75 -0.48 -1.01
C CYS A 41 5.23 -1.71 -1.79
N VAL A 42 4.40 -2.77 -1.86
CA VAL A 42 4.70 -3.99 -2.64
C VAL A 42 4.94 -3.65 -4.11
N ASN A 43 4.12 -2.76 -4.69
CA ASN A 43 4.29 -2.36 -6.09
C ASN A 43 5.59 -1.58 -6.34
N ILE A 44 6.04 -0.72 -5.41
CA ILE A 44 7.33 -0.02 -5.50
C ILE A 44 8.49 -1.01 -5.42
N ILE A 45 8.43 -1.97 -4.48
CA ILE A 45 9.46 -3.01 -4.32
C ILE A 45 9.53 -3.90 -5.56
N SER A 46 8.37 -4.26 -6.12
CA SER A 46 8.25 -5.08 -7.34
C SER A 46 8.90 -4.40 -8.56
N ASP A 47 8.98 -3.06 -8.57
CA ASP A 47 9.67 -2.28 -9.61
C ASP A 47 11.21 -2.25 -9.39
N LYS A 48 11.77 -3.21 -8.64
CA LYS A 48 13.20 -3.34 -8.28
C LYS A 48 13.76 -2.23 -7.39
N SER A 49 12.90 -1.56 -6.63
CA SER A 49 13.36 -0.63 -5.59
C SER A 49 13.83 -1.40 -4.37
N ASP A 50 14.95 -0.99 -3.77
CA ASP A 50 15.40 -1.54 -2.50
C ASP A 50 14.41 -1.20 -1.39
N VAL A 51 13.98 -2.20 -0.62
CA VAL A 51 13.06 -2.04 0.53
C VAL A 51 13.61 -1.05 1.54
N ARG A 52 14.95 -0.92 1.65
CA ARG A 52 15.63 0.03 2.55
C ARG A 52 15.35 1.49 2.21
N ASN A 53 14.84 1.78 1.00
CA ASN A 53 14.49 3.13 0.57
C ASN A 53 13.03 3.50 0.87
N ILE A 54 12.29 2.65 1.60
CA ILE A 54 10.88 2.86 1.93
C ILE A 54 10.72 3.08 3.43
N LEU A 55 10.15 4.22 3.81
CA LEU A 55 9.69 4.50 5.17
C LEU A 55 8.16 4.53 5.20
N VAL A 56 7.57 3.74 6.10
CA VAL A 56 6.12 3.72 6.36
C VAL A 56 5.90 4.12 7.81
N LEU A 57 5.08 5.15 8.04
CA LEU A 57 4.74 5.66 9.37
C LEU A 57 3.27 5.45 9.66
N THR A 58 2.94 5.15 10.92
CA THR A 58 1.57 4.98 11.41
C THR A 58 1.50 5.33 12.90
N PHE A 59 0.29 5.48 13.43
CA PHE A 59 0.07 5.99 14.79
C PHE A 59 0.28 4.96 15.90
N THR A 60 0.17 3.66 15.60
CA THR A 60 0.21 2.60 16.63
C THR A 60 1.10 1.43 16.22
N GLU A 61 1.73 0.80 17.20
CA GLU A 61 2.54 -0.42 17.00
C GLU A 61 1.72 -1.54 16.33
N ALA A 62 0.46 -1.70 16.73
CA ALA A 62 -0.44 -2.68 16.12
C ALA A 62 -0.66 -2.43 14.62
N ALA A 63 -0.78 -1.16 14.21
CA ALA A 63 -0.88 -0.81 12.80
C ALA A 63 0.45 -1.02 12.06
N ALA A 64 1.58 -0.82 12.73
CA ALA A 64 2.90 -1.06 12.16
C ALA A 64 3.10 -2.55 11.87
N GLU A 65 2.77 -3.43 12.83
CA GLU A 65 2.84 -4.88 12.66
C GLU A 65 1.87 -5.39 11.57
N GLN A 66 0.68 -4.79 11.47
CA GLN A 66 -0.24 -5.06 10.38
C GLN A 66 0.31 -4.65 9.01
N MET A 67 1.06 -3.55 8.93
CA MET A 67 1.71 -3.14 7.67
C MET A 67 2.86 -4.08 7.34
N ARG A 68 3.69 -4.44 8.32
CA ARG A 68 4.81 -5.37 8.18
C ARG A 68 4.39 -6.76 7.70
N SER A 69 3.27 -7.28 8.20
CA SER A 69 2.75 -8.59 7.74
C SER A 69 2.16 -8.59 6.33
N ARG A 70 1.90 -7.42 5.74
CA ARG A 70 1.27 -7.27 4.41
C ARG A 70 2.25 -6.92 3.29
N ILE A 71 3.45 -6.47 3.63
CA ILE A 71 4.52 -6.07 2.69
C ILE A 71 5.51 -7.22 2.61
#